data_AF-A0A955PQ60-F1
#
_entry.id   AF-A0A955PQ60-F1
#
_cell.length_a   1.000
_cell.length_b   1.000
_cell.length_c   1.000
_cell.angle_alpha   90.00
_cell.angle_beta   90.00
_cell.angle_gamma   90.00
#
_symmetry.space_group_name_H-M   'P 1'
#
loop_
_entity.id
_entity.type
_entity.pdbx_description
1 polymer ?
#
loop_
_entity_poly.entity_id
_entity_poly.type
_entity_poly.pdbx_seq_one_letter_code
_entity_poly.pdbx_strand_id
1 'polypeptide(L)'
;ITNNASFNCIATKVILTWKGWDQRDKFLGKVKSILDRVPRRKAYYPGACDRYNQYAEEPAQLDSKGALPWTLLTGLSTDAPEKYFQRESFVCVTVEVPLEAASEEEFLEKAVQFANEKTWGTLGVSLTVHPKFRKKGSNEDLFQKALADLKYGTVAINQWAGLAFAMMSLPWGGYPGQPLTDIQSGTGWVHNSYMLEELKKVSWRDH
;
A
#
# COMPACT_ATOMS: atom_id res chain seq x y z
N ILE A 1 7.96 2.21 0.10
CA ILE A 1 8.54 2.96 -1.04
C ILE A 1 10.07 2.87 -1.13
N THR A 2 10.85 3.16 -0.09
CA THR A 2 12.32 3.28 -0.22
C THR A 2 13.10 1.95 -0.26
N ASN A 3 12.51 0.87 0.25
CA ASN A 3 13.10 -0.47 0.18
C ASN A 3 13.29 -0.91 -1.28
N ASN A 4 14.45 -1.47 -1.60
CA ASN A 4 14.85 -1.88 -2.95
C ASN A 4 14.60 -0.83 -4.07
N ALA A 5 14.74 0.46 -3.75
CA ALA A 5 14.42 1.56 -4.66
C ALA A 5 13.00 1.52 -5.24
N SER A 6 12.05 0.94 -4.50
CA SER A 6 10.64 0.76 -4.91
C SER A 6 10.44 -0.27 -6.03
N PHE A 7 11.48 -1.03 -6.40
CA PHE A 7 11.43 -2.16 -7.32
C PHE A 7 11.15 -3.47 -6.57
N ASN A 8 10.08 -3.48 -5.78
CA ASN A 8 9.55 -4.70 -5.17
C ASN A 8 8.02 -4.64 -5.12
N CYS A 9 7.40 -5.80 -5.14
CA CYS A 9 5.96 -5.97 -5.25
C CYS A 9 5.18 -5.49 -4.01
N ILE A 10 5.85 -5.26 -2.87
CA ILE A 10 5.24 -4.75 -1.63
C ILE A 10 5.59 -3.28 -1.36
N ALA A 11 6.19 -2.59 -2.32
CA ALA A 11 6.43 -1.16 -2.18
C ALA A 11 5.07 -0.45 -2.11
N THR A 12 4.81 0.27 -1.01
CA THR A 12 3.61 1.10 -0.87
C THR A 12 3.47 2.04 -2.07
N LYS A 13 2.45 1.84 -2.90
CA LYS A 13 2.18 2.69 -4.09
C LYS A 13 1.04 3.68 -3.85
N VAL A 14 0.06 3.32 -3.02
CA VAL A 14 -1.09 4.15 -2.68
C VAL A 14 -1.18 4.28 -1.16
N ILE A 15 -1.43 5.50 -0.69
CA ILE A 15 -1.75 5.83 0.71
C ILE A 15 -3.16 6.41 0.71
N LEU A 16 -4.07 5.79 1.46
CA LEU A 16 -5.41 6.32 1.67
C LEU A 16 -5.40 7.10 2.99
N THR A 17 -5.86 8.36 2.97
CA THR A 17 -6.06 9.14 4.20
C THR A 17 -7.49 9.64 4.27
N TRP A 18 -7.96 9.98 5.47
CA TRP A 18 -9.22 10.67 5.61
C TRP A 18 -9.01 12.17 5.36
N LYS A 19 -9.77 12.76 4.45
CA LYS A 19 -9.67 14.20 4.16
C LYS A 19 -9.99 15.08 5.36
N GLY A 20 -10.95 14.66 6.20
CA GLY A 20 -11.34 15.35 7.42
C GLY A 20 -10.42 15.12 8.62
N TRP A 21 -9.29 14.40 8.46
CA TRP A 21 -8.38 14.13 9.56
C TRP A 21 -7.47 15.32 9.85
N ASP A 22 -7.63 15.94 11.02
CA ASP A 22 -6.87 17.12 11.46
C ASP A 22 -5.34 16.98 11.39
N GLN A 23 -4.81 15.75 11.51
CA GLN A 23 -3.36 15.51 11.48
C GLN A 23 -2.85 15.05 10.11
N ARG A 24 -3.69 15.03 9.07
CA ARG A 24 -3.32 14.57 7.73
C ARG A 24 -2.08 15.29 7.19
N ASP A 25 -2.09 16.62 7.18
CA ASP A 25 -0.99 17.39 6.60
C ASP A 25 0.29 17.24 7.43
N LYS A 26 0.17 17.13 8.75
CA LYS A 26 1.30 16.84 9.65
C LYS A 26 1.87 15.45 9.38
N PHE A 27 1.04 14.46 9.13
CA PHE A 27 1.45 13.11 8.76
C PHE A 27 2.18 13.11 7.42
N LEU A 28 1.58 13.70 6.38
CA LEU A 28 2.19 13.75 5.04
C LEU A 28 3.49 14.55 5.04
N GLY A 29 3.57 15.64 5.80
CA GLY A 29 4.81 16.39 6.02
C GLY A 29 5.90 15.55 6.67
N LYS A 30 5.56 14.68 7.63
CA LYS A 30 6.52 13.73 8.22
C LYS A 30 6.98 12.68 7.20
N VAL A 31 6.06 12.12 6.41
CA VAL A 31 6.42 11.17 5.35
C VAL A 31 7.39 11.82 4.36
N LYS A 32 7.06 13.01 3.85
CA LYS A 32 7.93 13.78 2.95
C LYS A 32 9.30 14.05 3.57
N SER A 33 9.33 14.54 4.82
CA SER A 33 10.60 14.79 5.52
C SER A 33 11.44 13.52 5.71
N ILE A 34 10.83 12.35 5.87
CA ILE A 34 11.57 11.08 5.94
C ILE A 34 12.12 10.75 4.56
N LEU A 35 11.31 10.85 3.50
CA LEU A 35 11.75 10.60 2.13
C LEU A 35 12.93 11.50 1.74
N ASP A 36 12.88 12.80 2.07
CA ASP A 36 13.97 13.74 1.78
C ASP A 36 15.31 13.36 2.45
N ARG A 37 15.26 12.69 3.61
CA ARG A 37 16.43 12.29 4.40
C ARG A 37 16.93 10.89 4.07
N VAL A 38 16.07 10.02 3.56
CA VAL A 38 16.46 8.64 3.23
C VAL A 38 17.39 8.67 2.01
N PRO A 39 18.61 8.11 2.11
CA PRO A 39 19.54 8.08 0.99
C PRO A 39 18.91 7.43 -0.26
N ARG A 40 19.00 8.15 -1.38
CA ARG A 40 18.51 7.66 -2.68
C ARG A 40 19.34 6.45 -3.13
N ARG A 41 18.69 5.54 -3.88
CA ARG A 41 19.30 4.31 -4.37
C ARG A 41 19.28 4.30 -5.89
N LYS A 42 20.31 3.71 -6.51
CA LYS A 42 20.42 3.60 -7.97
C LYS A 42 19.14 3.01 -8.56
N ALA A 43 18.60 3.68 -9.57
CA ALA A 43 17.45 3.25 -10.34
C ALA A 43 17.84 2.14 -11.32
N TYR A 44 18.15 0.95 -10.79
CA TYR A 44 18.79 -0.13 -11.55
C TYR A 44 17.84 -0.85 -12.53
N TYR A 45 16.53 -0.73 -12.34
CA TYR A 45 15.54 -1.48 -13.13
C TYR A 45 15.41 -0.90 -14.55
N PRO A 46 15.37 -1.74 -15.61
CA PRO A 46 15.18 -1.27 -16.97
C PRO A 46 13.91 -0.43 -17.15
N GLY A 47 14.03 0.72 -17.84
CA GLY A 47 12.91 1.65 -18.05
C GLY A 47 12.51 2.46 -16.81
N ALA A 48 13.34 2.49 -15.75
CA ALA A 48 13.01 3.24 -14.53
C ALA A 48 12.75 4.74 -14.78
N CYS A 49 13.50 5.39 -15.67
CA CYS A 49 13.26 6.80 -16.00
C CYS A 49 11.92 7.00 -16.74
N ASP A 50 11.59 6.12 -17.69
CA ASP A 50 10.32 6.20 -18.43
C ASP A 50 9.12 5.98 -17.50
N ARG A 51 9.22 4.99 -16.61
CA ARG A 51 8.25 4.78 -15.53
C ARG A 51 8.17 6.00 -14.62
N TYR A 52 9.30 6.58 -14.23
CA TYR A 52 9.27 7.78 -13.39
C TYR A 52 8.54 8.95 -14.09
N ASN A 53 8.89 9.24 -15.35
CA ASN A 53 8.24 10.28 -16.16
C ASN A 53 6.73 10.07 -16.31
N GLN A 54 6.28 8.82 -16.38
CA GLN A 54 4.84 8.51 -16.48
C GLN A 54 4.08 8.85 -15.18
N TYR A 55 4.74 8.81 -14.02
CA TYR A 55 4.08 8.83 -12.70
C TYR A 55 4.41 10.04 -11.83
N ALA A 56 5.58 10.65 -11.93
CA ALA A 56 6.11 11.58 -10.93
C ALA A 56 5.67 13.05 -11.10
N GLU A 57 4.94 13.40 -12.16
CA GLU A 57 4.56 14.77 -12.59
C GLU A 57 5.75 15.70 -12.92
N GLU A 58 6.92 15.43 -12.36
CA GLU A 58 8.20 16.03 -12.69
C GLU A 58 9.06 15.08 -13.54
N PRO A 59 9.92 15.61 -14.42
CA PRO A 59 10.81 14.80 -15.24
C PRO A 59 11.83 14.05 -14.38
N ALA A 60 12.22 12.87 -14.84
CA ALA A 60 13.26 12.05 -14.25
C ALA A 60 14.59 12.80 -14.22
N GLN A 61 15.08 13.08 -13.01
CA GLN A 61 16.39 13.67 -12.78
C GLN A 61 17.25 12.71 -11.96
N LEU A 62 18.15 12.02 -12.65
CA LEU A 62 19.12 11.14 -12.00
C LEU A 62 20.20 11.98 -11.32
N ASP A 63 20.53 11.64 -10.07
CA ASP A 63 21.73 12.17 -9.42
C ASP A 63 23.01 11.54 -9.98
N SER A 64 24.16 11.97 -9.48
CA SER A 64 25.48 11.46 -9.90
C SER A 64 25.69 9.96 -9.64
N LYS A 65 24.82 9.32 -8.85
CA LYS A 65 24.84 7.88 -8.55
C LYS A 65 23.79 7.12 -9.37
N GLY A 66 23.09 7.79 -10.28
CA GLY A 66 22.02 7.21 -11.09
C GLY A 66 20.77 6.90 -10.26
N ALA A 67 20.49 7.67 -9.22
CA ALA A 67 19.30 7.51 -8.39
C ALA A 67 18.22 8.55 -8.75
N LEU A 68 16.96 8.09 -8.76
CA LEU A 68 15.79 8.95 -8.94
C LEU A 68 15.35 9.56 -7.59
N PRO A 69 14.63 10.69 -7.58
CA PRO A 69 14.03 11.24 -6.37
C PRO A 69 12.98 10.28 -5.80
N TRP A 70 12.85 10.25 -4.47
CA TRP A 70 11.64 9.70 -3.84
C TRP A 70 10.50 10.68 -4.04
N THR A 71 9.41 10.25 -4.65
CA THR A 71 8.27 11.13 -4.95
C THR A 71 7.02 10.67 -4.20
N LEU A 72 6.41 11.61 -3.49
CA LEU A 72 5.07 11.48 -2.92
C LEU A 72 4.18 12.54 -3.55
N LEU A 73 3.22 12.11 -4.38
CA LEU A 73 2.16 12.98 -4.88
C LEU A 73 0.99 12.93 -3.89
N THR A 74 0.44 14.07 -3.52
CA THR A 74 -0.61 14.16 -2.49
C THR A 74 -1.85 14.83 -3.04
N GLY A 75 -3.01 14.47 -2.52
CA GLY A 75 -4.28 15.09 -2.91
C GLY A 75 -4.81 14.58 -4.25
N LEU A 76 -4.44 13.36 -4.67
CA LEU A 76 -5.02 12.77 -5.87
C LEU A 76 -6.51 12.53 -5.65
N SER A 77 -7.33 12.94 -6.61
CA SER A 77 -8.76 12.65 -6.59
C SER A 77 -9.01 11.15 -6.79
N THR A 78 -10.16 10.67 -6.33
CA THR A 78 -10.57 9.26 -6.50
C THR A 78 -10.88 8.90 -7.95
N ASP A 79 -11.06 9.89 -8.82
CA ASP A 79 -11.20 9.78 -10.28
C ASP A 79 -9.89 10.06 -11.04
N ALA A 80 -8.76 10.15 -10.34
CA ALA A 80 -7.47 10.34 -10.98
C ALA A 80 -7.20 9.22 -12.02
N PRO A 81 -6.39 9.49 -13.05
CA PRO A 81 -6.15 8.55 -14.14
C PRO A 81 -5.75 7.16 -13.64
N GLU A 82 -6.26 6.12 -14.32
CA GLU A 82 -6.09 4.70 -13.95
C GLU A 82 -4.64 4.30 -13.69
N LYS A 83 -3.66 4.98 -14.32
CA LYS A 83 -2.24 4.73 -14.09
C LYS A 83 -1.87 4.74 -12.60
N TYR A 84 -2.52 5.56 -11.77
CA TYR A 84 -2.17 5.70 -10.35
C TYR A 84 -2.70 4.59 -9.45
N PHE A 85 -3.79 3.92 -9.85
CA PHE A 85 -4.46 2.94 -8.99
C PHE A 85 -4.53 1.55 -9.63
N GLN A 86 -4.77 1.48 -10.94
CA GLN A 86 -4.99 0.23 -11.67
C GLN A 86 -3.74 -0.31 -12.38
N ARG A 87 -2.59 0.35 -12.23
CA ARG A 87 -1.33 -0.09 -12.82
C ARG A 87 -0.19 0.07 -11.82
N GLU A 88 0.61 -0.97 -11.67
CA GLU A 88 1.79 -0.87 -10.81
C GLU A 88 2.86 0.03 -11.44
N SER A 89 3.22 1.11 -10.72
CA SER A 89 4.27 2.04 -11.17
C SER A 89 5.64 1.38 -11.26
N PHE A 90 5.92 0.46 -10.32
CA PHE A 90 7.21 -0.22 -10.15
C PHE A 90 8.41 0.75 -10.23
N VAL A 91 8.26 1.92 -9.60
CA VAL A 91 9.28 2.97 -9.49
C VAL A 91 9.09 3.73 -8.16
N CYS A 92 10.04 4.60 -7.81
CA CYS A 92 10.11 5.39 -6.57
C CYS A 92 9.07 6.53 -6.47
N VAL A 93 7.85 6.28 -6.94
CA VAL A 93 6.69 7.16 -6.84
C VAL A 93 5.60 6.46 -6.02
N THR A 94 5.06 7.19 -5.04
CA THR A 94 3.88 6.83 -4.25
C THR A 94 2.88 7.96 -4.35
N VAL A 95 1.60 7.64 -4.30
CA VAL A 95 0.51 8.62 -4.30
C VAL A 95 -0.29 8.55 -3.01
N GLU A 96 -0.86 9.67 -2.62
CA GLU A 96 -1.84 9.77 -1.56
C GLU A 96 -3.19 10.26 -2.10
N VAL A 97 -4.24 9.59 -1.63
CA VAL A 97 -5.64 9.86 -1.99
C VAL A 97 -6.40 10.20 -0.70
N PRO A 98 -6.84 11.46 -0.51
CA PRO A 98 -7.70 11.82 0.59
C PRO A 98 -9.15 11.43 0.28
N LEU A 99 -9.69 10.50 1.06
CA LEU A 99 -11.08 10.06 0.96
C LEU A 99 -11.99 10.98 1.75
N GLU A 100 -13.08 11.40 1.11
CA GLU A 100 -14.18 12.12 1.76
C GLU A 100 -15.01 11.16 2.61
N ALA A 101 -15.17 11.47 3.89
CA ALA A 101 -16.00 10.73 4.83
C ALA A 101 -16.45 11.66 5.96
N ALA A 102 -17.64 11.43 6.53
CA ALA A 102 -18.19 12.21 7.64
C ALA A 102 -17.62 11.78 9.00
N SER A 103 -17.05 10.58 9.11
CA SER A 103 -16.45 10.08 10.35
C SER A 103 -15.28 9.11 10.11
N GLU A 104 -14.55 8.78 11.18
CA GLU A 104 -13.47 7.78 11.15
C GLU A 104 -14.00 6.38 10.76
N GLU A 105 -15.23 6.05 11.18
CA GLU A 105 -15.91 4.80 10.87
C GLU A 105 -16.22 4.70 9.37
N GLU A 106 -16.85 5.73 8.78
CA GLU A 106 -17.14 5.78 7.34
C GLU A 106 -15.85 5.82 6.50
N PHE A 107 -14.80 6.50 7.00
CA PHE A 107 -13.50 6.48 6.35
C PHE A 107 -12.94 5.06 6.24
N LEU A 108 -12.99 4.27 7.32
CA LEU A 108 -12.51 2.90 7.30
C LEU A 108 -13.25 2.06 6.25
N GLU A 109 -14.57 2.17 6.18
CA GLU A 109 -15.39 1.47 5.18
C GLU A 109 -15.01 1.88 3.75
N LYS A 110 -14.92 3.19 3.48
CA LYS A 110 -14.54 3.72 2.16
C LYS A 110 -13.11 3.36 1.78
N ALA A 111 -12.19 3.31 2.73
CA ALA A 111 -10.81 2.91 2.49
C ALA A 111 -10.73 1.43 2.09
N VAL A 112 -11.49 0.55 2.76
CA VAL A 112 -11.59 -0.87 2.39
C VAL A 112 -12.21 -1.02 1.00
N GLN A 113 -13.29 -0.30 0.71
CA GLN A 113 -13.92 -0.34 -0.61
C GLN A 113 -12.96 0.13 -1.71
N PHE A 114 -12.30 1.28 -1.52
CA PHE A 114 -11.35 1.82 -2.50
C PHE A 114 -10.18 0.86 -2.72
N ALA A 115 -9.62 0.29 -1.65
CA ALA A 115 -8.54 -0.69 -1.75
C ALA A 115 -8.98 -1.90 -2.60
N ASN A 116 -10.15 -2.47 -2.30
CA ASN A 116 -10.66 -3.66 -3.00
C ASN A 116 -11.09 -3.42 -4.45
N GLU A 117 -11.65 -2.24 -4.77
CA GLU A 117 -12.35 -2.00 -6.04
C GLU A 117 -11.59 -1.08 -7.01
N LYS A 118 -10.67 -0.25 -6.51
CA LYS A 118 -9.95 0.74 -7.32
C LYS A 118 -8.45 0.50 -7.41
N THR A 119 -7.88 -0.29 -6.49
CA THR A 119 -6.44 -0.55 -6.45
C THR A 119 -6.12 -1.90 -7.06
N TRP A 120 -5.25 -1.93 -8.06
CA TRP A 120 -4.78 -3.15 -8.69
C TRP A 120 -3.71 -3.84 -7.83
N GLY A 121 -3.82 -5.16 -7.71
CA GLY A 121 -2.94 -5.96 -6.88
C GLY A 121 -3.55 -6.26 -5.50
N THR A 122 -3.38 -7.50 -5.06
CA THR A 122 -3.94 -8.05 -3.82
C THR A 122 -2.86 -8.60 -2.88
N LEU A 123 -1.57 -8.28 -3.13
CA LEU A 123 -0.46 -8.88 -2.40
C LEU A 123 -0.47 -8.54 -0.91
N GLY A 124 -0.53 -7.25 -0.58
CA GLY A 124 -0.53 -6.85 0.81
C GLY A 124 -1.00 -5.42 1.04
N VAL A 125 -1.62 -5.22 2.20
CA VAL A 125 -2.13 -3.93 2.67
C VAL A 125 -1.70 -3.71 4.12
N SER A 126 -1.40 -2.46 4.46
CA SER A 126 -1.14 -2.03 5.83
C SER A 126 -2.30 -1.18 6.33
N LEU A 127 -2.96 -1.63 7.40
CA LEU A 127 -4.03 -0.89 8.07
C LEU A 127 -3.48 -0.28 9.36
N THR A 128 -3.47 1.05 9.45
CA THR A 128 -3.05 1.77 10.67
C THR A 128 -4.27 2.20 11.46
N VAL A 129 -4.40 1.72 12.69
CA VAL A 129 -5.52 1.98 13.58
C VAL A 129 -5.05 2.25 15.00
N HIS A 130 -5.50 3.35 15.59
CA HIS A 130 -5.17 3.68 16.97
C HIS A 130 -6.05 2.87 17.95
N PRO A 131 -5.52 2.34 19.07
CA PRO A 131 -6.31 1.57 20.04
C PRO A 131 -7.56 2.30 20.58
N LYS A 132 -7.51 3.64 20.66
CA LYS A 132 -8.67 4.45 21.08
C LYS A 132 -9.85 4.35 20.12
N PHE A 133 -9.61 4.27 18.82
CA PHE A 133 -10.67 4.08 17.83
C PHE A 133 -11.40 2.76 18.11
N ARG A 134 -10.66 1.67 18.27
CA ARG A 134 -11.21 0.32 18.51
C ARG A 134 -12.04 0.21 19.79
N LYS A 135 -11.65 0.93 20.84
CA LYS A 135 -12.35 0.93 22.15
C LYS A 135 -13.66 1.73 22.16
N LYS A 136 -14.00 2.44 21.08
CA LYS A 136 -15.18 3.31 21.01
C LYS A 136 -16.39 2.53 20.48
N GLY A 137 -17.41 2.34 21.31
CA GLY A 137 -18.68 1.75 20.90
C GLY A 137 -18.51 0.41 20.16
N SER A 138 -19.08 0.31 18.95
CA SER A 138 -19.01 -0.85 18.08
C SER A 138 -17.80 -0.86 17.11
N ASN A 139 -16.81 0.01 17.33
CA ASN A 139 -15.69 0.14 16.38
C ASN A 139 -14.74 -1.07 16.38
N GLU A 140 -14.77 -1.91 17.42
CA GLU A 140 -14.09 -3.21 17.38
C GLU A 140 -14.73 -4.11 16.33
N ASP A 141 -16.06 -4.21 16.30
CA ASP A 141 -16.78 -5.03 15.29
C ASP A 141 -16.54 -4.49 13.88
N LEU A 142 -16.54 -3.16 13.73
CA LEU A 142 -16.22 -2.50 12.45
C LEU A 142 -14.77 -2.80 12.02
N PHE A 143 -13.82 -2.77 12.94
CA PHE A 143 -12.43 -3.12 12.67
C PHE A 143 -12.29 -4.58 12.24
N GLN A 144 -12.95 -5.52 12.94
CA GLN A 144 -12.94 -6.94 12.55
C GLN A 144 -13.58 -7.15 11.18
N LYS A 145 -14.69 -6.46 10.89
CA LYS A 145 -15.32 -6.48 9.57
C LYS A 145 -14.38 -5.96 8.49
N ALA A 146 -13.68 -4.85 8.73
CA ALA A 146 -12.71 -4.31 7.78
C ALA A 146 -11.58 -5.31 7.46
N LEU A 147 -11.05 -6.01 8.47
CA LEU A 147 -10.06 -7.07 8.26
C LEU A 147 -10.62 -8.24 7.43
N ALA A 148 -11.88 -8.64 7.69
CA ALA A 148 -12.56 -9.67 6.94
C ALA A 148 -12.78 -9.28 5.47
N ASP A 149 -13.16 -8.02 5.23
CA ASP A 149 -13.52 -7.52 3.90
C ASP A 149 -12.32 -7.19 3.01
N LEU A 150 -11.16 -6.85 3.57
CA LEU A 150 -9.95 -6.55 2.79
C LEU A 150 -9.49 -7.76 1.97
N LYS A 151 -9.59 -7.71 0.65
CA LYS A 151 -9.23 -8.82 -0.26
C LYS A 151 -7.74 -8.80 -0.61
N TYR A 152 -6.90 -8.86 0.43
CA TYR A 152 -5.45 -8.91 0.31
C TYR A 152 -4.91 -10.18 0.97
N GLY A 153 -3.88 -10.78 0.37
CA GLY A 153 -3.28 -11.99 0.91
C GLY A 153 -2.50 -11.73 2.19
N THR A 154 -1.94 -10.53 2.37
CA THR A 154 -1.39 -10.06 3.65
C THR A 154 -2.08 -8.78 4.13
N VAL A 155 -2.63 -8.80 5.34
CA VAL A 155 -3.16 -7.61 6.03
C VAL A 155 -2.31 -7.34 7.28
N ALA A 156 -1.46 -6.32 7.24
CA ALA A 156 -0.61 -5.94 8.37
C ALA A 156 -1.23 -4.79 9.18
N ILE A 157 -1.35 -4.97 10.49
CA ILE A 157 -1.97 -3.98 11.39
C ILE A 157 -0.88 -3.17 12.10
N ASN A 158 -0.92 -1.85 11.96
CA ASN A 158 0.06 -0.90 12.52
C ASN A 158 1.53 -1.18 12.15
N GLN A 159 1.74 -1.91 11.05
CA GLN A 159 3.06 -2.34 10.60
C GLN A 159 3.13 -2.37 9.08
N TRP A 160 4.35 -2.37 8.53
CA TRP A 160 4.54 -2.50 7.09
C TRP A 160 4.31 -3.95 6.65
N ALA A 161 3.42 -4.16 5.67
CA ALA A 161 3.10 -5.49 5.14
C ALA A 161 4.33 -6.24 4.60
N GLY A 162 5.38 -5.54 4.17
CA GLY A 162 6.64 -6.17 3.74
C GLY A 162 7.38 -6.95 4.84
N LEU A 163 7.09 -6.67 6.13
CA LEU A 163 7.65 -7.45 7.23
C LEU A 163 7.15 -8.90 7.22
N ALA A 164 5.92 -9.15 6.76
CA ALA A 164 5.38 -10.51 6.69
C ALA A 164 6.20 -11.39 5.71
N PHE A 165 6.65 -10.82 4.59
CA PHE A 165 7.58 -11.51 3.68
C PHE A 165 8.92 -11.80 4.38
N ALA A 166 9.47 -10.82 5.09
CA ALA A 166 10.76 -10.93 5.77
C ALA A 166 10.77 -11.95 6.92
N MET A 167 9.62 -12.24 7.53
CA MET A 167 9.51 -13.24 8.60
C MET A 167 9.62 -14.69 8.11
N MET A 168 9.49 -14.94 6.79
CA MET A 168 9.66 -16.25 6.14
C MET A 168 8.75 -17.40 6.65
N SER A 169 7.95 -17.18 7.69
CA SER A 169 7.06 -18.16 8.34
C SER A 169 5.58 -17.96 8.01
N LEU A 170 5.21 -16.77 7.53
CA LEU A 170 3.84 -16.43 7.17
C LEU A 170 3.62 -16.69 5.66
N PRO A 171 2.52 -17.36 5.26
CA PRO A 171 2.14 -17.48 3.87
C PRO A 171 2.10 -16.12 3.16
N TRP A 172 2.69 -16.05 1.99
CA TRP A 172 2.81 -14.85 1.17
C TRP A 172 2.29 -15.09 -0.25
N GLY A 173 1.22 -14.40 -0.64
CA GLY A 173 0.55 -14.58 -1.92
C GLY A 173 -0.56 -13.55 -2.13
N GLY A 174 -1.17 -13.54 -3.32
CA GLY A 174 -2.35 -12.72 -3.62
C GLY A 174 -3.63 -13.32 -3.02
N TYR A 175 -4.63 -12.48 -2.73
CA TYR A 175 -5.94 -12.97 -2.31
C TYR A 175 -6.60 -13.79 -3.44
N PRO A 176 -7.20 -14.96 -3.16
CA PRO A 176 -7.81 -15.82 -4.17
C PRO A 176 -9.00 -15.17 -4.90
N GLY A 177 -9.24 -15.58 -6.15
CA GLY A 177 -10.43 -15.19 -6.93
C GLY A 177 -10.15 -14.42 -8.21
N GLN A 178 -8.89 -14.19 -8.56
CA GLN A 178 -8.51 -13.59 -9.83
C GLN A 178 -8.61 -14.61 -10.98
N PRO A 179 -9.19 -14.24 -12.15
CA PRO A 179 -9.22 -15.12 -13.32
C PRO A 179 -7.78 -15.34 -13.83
N LEU A 180 -7.52 -16.49 -14.46
CA LEU A 180 -6.20 -16.83 -15.02
C LEU A 180 -5.69 -15.82 -16.07
N THR A 181 -6.59 -15.00 -16.62
CA THR A 181 -6.28 -13.94 -17.58
C THR A 181 -5.93 -12.59 -16.95
N ASP A 182 -6.11 -12.41 -15.64
CA ASP A 182 -5.71 -11.19 -14.88
C ASP A 182 -5.14 -11.60 -13.51
N ILE A 183 -3.92 -12.13 -13.52
CA ILE A 183 -3.31 -12.79 -12.34
C ILE A 183 -2.96 -11.79 -11.22
N GLN A 184 -2.99 -10.48 -11.46
CA GLN A 184 -2.64 -9.40 -10.52
C GLN A 184 -1.39 -9.69 -9.66
N SER A 185 -1.56 -10.27 -8.47
CA SER A 185 -0.49 -10.61 -7.51
C SER A 185 -0.08 -12.09 -7.47
N GLY A 186 -0.48 -12.90 -8.47
CA GLY A 186 -0.22 -14.34 -8.49
C GLY A 186 -1.36 -15.15 -7.85
N THR A 187 -1.43 -16.44 -8.18
CA THR A 187 -2.38 -17.41 -7.60
C THR A 187 -1.73 -18.36 -6.57
N GLY A 188 -0.42 -18.21 -6.33
CA GLY A 188 0.36 -19.07 -5.45
C GLY A 188 0.69 -18.44 -4.11
N TRP A 189 1.02 -19.29 -3.14
CA TRP A 189 1.53 -18.90 -1.82
C TRP A 189 2.97 -19.39 -1.67
N VAL A 190 3.91 -18.48 -1.39
CA VAL A 190 5.26 -18.84 -0.90
C VAL A 190 5.28 -18.77 0.62
N HIS A 191 6.23 -19.43 1.26
CA HIS A 191 6.34 -19.49 2.74
C HIS A 191 5.14 -20.15 3.46
N ASN A 192 4.29 -20.92 2.76
CA ASN A 192 3.28 -21.81 3.38
C ASN A 192 3.94 -23.09 3.93
N SER A 193 4.91 -22.94 4.84
CA SER A 193 5.69 -24.07 5.39
C SER A 193 4.85 -25.08 6.18
N TYR A 194 3.64 -24.67 6.60
CA TYR A 194 2.66 -25.52 7.30
C TYR A 194 1.68 -26.22 6.36
N MET A 195 1.80 -26.04 5.04
CA MET A 195 0.96 -26.69 4.01
C MET A 195 -0.54 -26.51 4.26
N LEU A 196 -0.96 -25.33 4.74
CA LEU A 196 -2.37 -25.04 4.99
C LEU A 196 -3.14 -25.03 3.65
N GLU A 197 -4.25 -25.74 3.61
CA GLU A 197 -5.18 -25.78 2.48
C GLU A 197 -6.13 -24.57 2.52
N GLU A 198 -6.64 -24.14 1.36
CA GLU A 198 -7.64 -23.07 1.21
C GLU A 198 -7.30 -21.70 1.83
N LEU A 199 -6.00 -21.37 1.93
CA LEU A 199 -5.52 -20.06 2.41
C LEU A 199 -6.11 -18.91 1.59
N LYS A 200 -6.77 -17.98 2.30
CA LYS A 200 -7.29 -16.73 1.73
C LYS A 200 -6.44 -15.52 2.08
N LYS A 201 -6.02 -15.40 3.34
CA LYS A 201 -5.23 -14.28 3.85
C LYS A 201 -4.51 -14.60 5.15
N VAL A 202 -3.46 -13.84 5.44
CA VAL A 202 -2.79 -13.75 6.73
C VAL A 202 -2.99 -12.35 7.31
N SER A 203 -3.43 -12.27 8.57
CA SER A 203 -3.48 -11.02 9.32
C SER A 203 -2.44 -11.05 10.44
N TRP A 204 -1.61 -10.02 10.55
CA TRP A 204 -0.56 -9.96 11.58
C TRP A 204 -0.48 -8.60 12.28
N ARG A 205 -0.13 -8.67 13.57
CA ARG A 205 0.07 -7.54 14.47
C ARG A 205 1.17 -7.91 15.48
N ASP A 206 2.08 -6.98 15.76
CA ASP A 206 3.02 -7.10 16.88
C ASP A 206 2.34 -6.69 18.20
N HIS A 207 2.69 -7.36 19.31
CA HIS A 207 1.98 -7.27 20.60
C HIS A 207 1.77 -5.83 21.10
#